data_AF-A0A257RAM0-F1
#
_entry.id   AF-A0A257RAM0-F1
#
_cell.length_a   1.000
_cell.length_b   1.000
_cell.length_c   1.000
_cell.angle_alpha   90.00
_cell.angle_beta   90.00
_cell.angle_gamma   90.00
#
_symmetry.space_group_name_H-M   'P 1'
#
loop_
_entity.id
_entity.type
_entity.pdbx_description
1 polymer ?
#
loop_
_entity_poly.entity_id
_entity_poly.type
_entity_poly.pdbx_seq_one_letter_code
_entity_poly.pdbx_strand_id
1 'polypeptide(L)'
;MNTAAILALLAAAATLEIGGDALMRAALHHHGLARAPVLAAGILVLAAYGLVVNLGPWDFGRVLGVYVTLFFLIAQLVNWLGFGLRPSPAILLGGALICAGGLVMTIWQ
;
A
#
# COMPACT_ATOMS: atom_id res chain seq x y z
N MET A 1 -12.36 10.12 -15.59
CA MET A 1 -11.36 9.05 -15.80
C MET A 1 -12.09 7.72 -15.91
N ASN A 2 -11.63 6.79 -16.75
CA ASN A 2 -12.23 5.45 -16.78
C ASN A 2 -11.80 4.65 -15.53
N THR A 3 -12.57 3.62 -15.19
CA THR A 3 -12.34 2.81 -13.98
C THR A 3 -10.94 2.21 -13.94
N ALA A 4 -10.42 1.77 -15.10
CA ALA A 4 -9.08 1.21 -15.22
C ALA A 4 -7.99 2.20 -14.79
N ALA A 5 -8.08 3.48 -15.17
CA ALA A 5 -7.12 4.50 -14.76
C ALA A 5 -7.18 4.78 -13.25
N ILE A 6 -8.37 4.75 -12.65
CA ILE A 6 -8.53 4.91 -11.20
C ILE A 6 -7.87 3.74 -10.47
N LEU A 7 -8.15 2.50 -10.89
CA LEU A 7 -7.53 1.31 -10.30
C LEU A 7 -6.01 1.32 -10.44
N ALA A 8 -5.49 1.73 -11.60
CA ALA A 8 -4.05 1.86 -11.82
C ALA A 8 -3.41 2.89 -10.89
N LEU A 9 -4.06 4.04 -10.67
CA LEU A 9 -3.57 5.07 -9.75
C LEU A 9 -3.64 4.62 -8.29
N LEU A 10 -4.71 3.95 -7.87
CA LEU A 10 -4.82 3.40 -6.53
C LEU A 10 -3.76 2.31 -6.29
N ALA A 11 -3.50 1.46 -7.27
CA ALA A 11 -2.44 0.46 -7.20
C ALA A 11 -1.04 1.11 -7.14
N ALA A 12 -0.82 2.18 -7.91
CA ALA A 12 0.42 2.95 -7.85
C ALA A 12 0.59 3.63 -6.48
N ALA A 13 -0.46 4.25 -5.94
CA ALA A 13 -0.47 4.86 -4.62
C ALA A 13 -0.16 3.83 -3.53
N ALA A 14 -0.82 2.68 -3.54
CA ALA A 14 -0.57 1.60 -2.58
C ALA A 14 0.84 1.00 -2.72
N THR A 15 1.39 0.94 -3.95
CA THR A 15 2.79 0.52 -4.16
C THR A 15 3.77 1.51 -3.56
N LEU A 16 3.54 2.80 -3.76
CA LEU A 16 4.36 3.86 -3.17
C LEU A 16 4.27 3.83 -1.64
N GLU A 17 3.07 3.70 -1.08
CA GLU A 17 2.87 3.64 0.38
C GLU A 17 3.62 2.45 0.99
N ILE A 18 3.36 1.23 0.50
CA ILE A 18 3.99 0.01 1.01
C ILE A 18 5.51 0.00 0.76
N GLY A 19 5.95 0.47 -0.41
CA GLY A 19 7.36 0.57 -0.76
C GLY A 19 8.09 1.57 0.15
N GLY A 20 7.46 2.71 0.42
CA GLY A 20 7.92 3.70 1.38
C GLY A 20 8.06 3.10 2.78
N ASP A 21 7.03 2.40 3.26
CA ASP A 21 7.07 1.71 4.57
C ASP A 21 8.15 0.64 4.65
N ALA A 22 8.39 -0.10 3.55
CA ALA A 22 9.47 -1.07 3.48
C ALA A 22 10.85 -0.40 3.60
N LEU A 23 11.06 0.74 2.94
CA LEU A 23 12.29 1.55 3.05
C LEU A 23 12.46 2.13 4.45
N MET A 24 11.39 2.68 5.03
CA MET A 24 11.40 3.19 6.40
C MET A 24 11.77 2.09 7.38
N ARG A 25 11.14 0.92 7.26
CA ARG A 25 11.43 -0.25 8.09
C ARG A 25 12.89 -0.69 7.91
N ALA A 26 13.39 -0.80 6.68
CA ALA A 26 14.79 -1.16 6.43
C ALA A 26 15.75 -0.14 7.07
N ALA A 27 15.52 1.16 6.86
CA ALA A 27 16.36 2.21 7.43
C ALA A 27 16.38 2.20 8.97
N LEU A 28 15.22 1.97 9.60
CA LEU A 28 15.11 1.94 11.06
C LEU A 28 15.79 0.71 11.70
N HIS A 29 15.91 -0.40 10.96
CA HIS A 29 16.63 -1.60 11.41
C HIS A 29 18.13 -1.58 11.06
N HIS A 30 18.58 -0.65 10.22
CA HIS A 30 20.00 -0.47 9.92
C HIS A 30 20.69 0.49 10.90
N HIS A 31 21.93 0.17 11.28
CA HIS A 31 22.81 1.04 12.07
C HIS A 31 23.95 1.57 11.20
N GLY A 32 24.35 2.83 11.39
CA GLY A 32 25.47 3.47 10.68
C GLY A 32 25.07 4.38 9.52
N LEU A 33 26.07 4.79 8.72
CA LEU A 33 25.95 5.86 7.71
C LEU A 33 24.99 5.53 6.56
N ALA A 34 24.76 4.24 6.26
CA ALA A 34 23.81 3.82 5.23
C ALA A 34 22.33 4.08 5.61
N ARG A 35 22.03 4.35 6.88
CA ARG A 35 20.67 4.64 7.35
C ARG A 35 20.10 5.92 6.74
N ALA A 36 20.90 6.98 6.70
CA ALA A 36 20.45 8.32 6.26
C ALA A 36 19.87 8.33 4.83
N PRO A 37 20.57 7.81 3.81
CA PRO A 37 20.03 7.81 2.44
C PRO A 37 18.79 6.91 2.28
N VAL A 38 18.73 5.75 2.94
CA VAL A 38 17.56 4.85 2.86
C VAL A 38 16.35 5.49 3.54
N LEU A 39 16.55 6.16 4.68
CA LEU A 39 15.49 6.89 5.37
C LEU A 39 14.97 8.05 4.52
N ALA A 40 15.86 8.83 3.90
CA ALA A 40 15.47 9.92 3.01
C ALA A 40 14.66 9.41 1.81
N ALA A 41 15.07 8.28 1.21
CA ALA A 41 14.32 7.63 0.14
C ALA A 41 12.91 7.22 0.61
N GLY A 42 12.79 6.60 1.79
CA GLY A 42 11.49 6.23 2.36
C GLY A 42 10.56 7.44 2.56
N ILE A 43 11.09 8.54 3.12
CA ILE A 43 10.35 9.79 3.31
C ILE A 43 9.86 10.35 1.96
N LEU A 44 10.73 10.42 0.95
CA LEU A 44 10.38 10.94 -0.37
C LEU A 44 9.30 10.10 -1.06
N VAL A 45 9.40 8.78 -0.96
CA VAL A 45 8.42 7.86 -1.53
C VAL A 45 7.06 7.99 -0.84
N LEU A 46 7.03 8.09 0.50
CA LEU A 46 5.79 8.31 1.25
C LEU A 46 5.18 9.69 0.97
N ALA A 47 6.00 10.74 0.83
CA ALA A 47 5.52 12.05 0.41
C ALA A 47 4.92 12.00 -1.00
N ALA A 48 5.56 11.31 -1.94
CA ALA A 48 5.03 11.12 -3.30
C ALA A 48 3.71 10.35 -3.30
N TYR A 49 3.58 9.30 -2.49
CA TYR A 49 2.31 8.60 -2.25
C TYR A 49 1.22 9.60 -1.80
N GLY A 50 1.51 10.39 -0.75
CA GLY A 50 0.57 11.36 -0.20
C GLY A 50 0.08 12.35 -1.25
N LEU A 51 0.94 12.77 -2.18
CA LEU A 51 0.56 13.60 -3.32
C LEU A 51 -0.34 12.83 -4.30
N VAL A 52 0.06 11.63 -4.73
CA VAL A 52 -0.70 10.83 -5.71
C VAL A 52 -2.11 10.51 -5.23
N VAL A 53 -2.27 10.11 -3.97
CA VAL A 53 -3.56 9.67 -3.45
C VAL A 53 -4.53 10.84 -3.20
N ASN A 54 -4.01 12.01 -2.81
CA ASN A 54 -4.82 13.17 -2.43
C ASN A 54 -5.09 14.16 -3.58
N LEU A 55 -4.31 14.12 -4.66
CA LEU A 55 -4.55 14.95 -5.86
C LEU A 55 -5.62 14.35 -6.79
N GLY A 56 -6.08 13.13 -6.52
CA GLY A 56 -7.09 12.46 -7.35
C GLY A 56 -8.48 13.12 -7.25
N PRO A 57 -9.24 13.22 -8.36
CA PRO A 57 -10.57 13.85 -8.37
C PRO A 57 -11.68 12.90 -7.86
N TRP A 58 -11.41 12.12 -6.82
CA TRP A 58 -12.33 11.12 -6.27
C TRP A 58 -12.73 11.45 -4.83
N ASP A 59 -13.92 11.01 -4.43
CA ASP A 59 -14.28 10.95 -3.02
C ASP A 59 -13.50 9.80 -2.38
N PHE A 60 -12.58 10.14 -1.48
CA PHE A 60 -11.70 9.17 -0.82
C PHE A 60 -12.50 8.10 -0.07
N GLY A 61 -13.61 8.47 0.57
CA GLY A 61 -14.47 7.52 1.28
C GLY A 61 -15.08 6.47 0.33
N ARG A 62 -15.36 6.90 -0.90
CA ARG A 62 -15.93 6.04 -1.94
C ARG A 62 -14.94 5.02 -2.51
N VAL A 63 -13.65 5.36 -2.58
CA VAL A 63 -12.60 4.46 -3.09
C VAL A 63 -11.88 3.67 -1.99
N LEU A 64 -12.16 3.97 -0.72
CA LEU A 64 -11.46 3.44 0.44
C LEU A 64 -11.44 1.90 0.50
N GLY A 65 -12.58 1.24 0.22
CA GLY A 65 -12.67 -0.23 0.26
C GLY A 65 -11.74 -0.91 -0.75
N VAL A 66 -11.70 -0.38 -1.98
CA VAL A 66 -10.79 -0.85 -3.03
C VAL A 66 -9.34 -0.54 -2.64
N TYR A 67 -9.10 0.66 -2.12
CA TYR A 67 -7.76 1.09 -1.71
C TYR A 67 -7.16 0.20 -0.62
N VAL A 68 -7.89 -0.07 0.46
CA VAL A 68 -7.43 -0.95 1.56
C VAL A 68 -7.19 -2.38 1.06
N THR A 69 -8.02 -2.87 0.14
CA THR A 69 -7.82 -4.19 -0.48
C THR A 69 -6.52 -4.23 -1.26
N LEU A 70 -6.26 -3.24 -2.13
CA LEU A 70 -5.02 -3.14 -2.90
C LEU A 70 -3.80 -2.99 -1.97
N PHE A 71 -3.90 -2.14 -0.96
CA PHE A 71 -2.85 -1.97 0.06
C PHE A 71 -2.49 -3.32 0.69
N PHE A 72 -3.48 -4.09 1.15
CA PHE A 72 -3.23 -5.40 1.75
C PHE A 72 -2.51 -6.35 0.76
N LEU A 73 -3.01 -6.46 -0.47
CA LEU A 73 -2.42 -7.37 -1.47
C LEU A 73 -0.97 -6.99 -1.80
N ILE A 74 -0.70 -5.71 -1.98
CA ILE A 74 0.65 -5.22 -2.28
C ILE A 74 1.56 -5.37 -1.06
N ALA A 75 1.05 -5.15 0.16
CA ALA A 75 1.79 -5.40 1.40
C ALA A 75 2.24 -6.87 1.49
N GLN A 76 1.36 -7.82 1.18
CA GLN A 76 1.72 -9.24 1.17
C GLN A 76 2.76 -9.55 0.09
N LEU A 77 2.62 -8.96 -1.10
CA LEU A 77 3.58 -9.14 -2.19
C LEU A 77 4.96 -8.61 -1.81
N VAL A 78 5.04 -7.41 -1.24
CA VAL A 78 6.30 -6.80 -0.79
C VAL A 78 6.91 -7.57 0.38
N ASN A 79 6.11 -8.04 1.34
CA ASN A 79 6.61 -8.89 2.43
C ASN A 79 7.16 -10.22 1.91
N TRP A 80 6.48 -10.83 0.94
CA TRP A 80 6.93 -12.09 0.38
C TRP A 80 8.17 -11.94 -0.51
N LEU A 81 8.15 -11.00 -1.47
CA LEU A 81 9.24 -10.83 -2.43
C LEU A 81 10.43 -10.05 -1.86
N GLY A 82 10.16 -9.03 -1.05
CA GLY A 82 11.19 -8.15 -0.49
C GLY A 82 11.83 -8.69 0.80
N PHE A 83 11.07 -9.42 1.62
CA PHE A 83 11.53 -9.90 2.92
C PHE A 83 11.47 -11.43 3.08
N GLY A 84 10.99 -12.17 2.08
CA GLY A 84 10.87 -13.63 2.14
C GLY A 84 9.79 -14.14 3.11
N LEU A 85 8.96 -13.25 3.66
CA LEU A 85 7.97 -13.56 4.68
C LEU A 85 6.67 -14.04 4.02
N ARG A 86 6.38 -15.34 4.15
CA ARG A 86 5.13 -15.91 3.64
C ARG A 86 3.95 -15.58 4.57
N PRO A 87 2.77 -15.28 4.03
CA PRO A 87 1.59 -15.02 4.84
C PRO A 87 1.22 -16.27 5.64
N SER A 88 0.98 -16.10 6.93
CA SER A 88 0.45 -17.16 7.79
C SER A 88 -1.03 -17.43 7.48
N PRO A 89 -1.59 -18.57 7.89
CA PRO A 89 -3.02 -18.85 7.72
C PRO A 89 -3.93 -17.76 8.32
N ALA A 90 -3.53 -17.16 9.45
CA ALA A 90 -4.25 -16.05 10.07
C ALA A 90 -4.26 -14.79 9.17
N ILE A 91 -3.13 -14.47 8.52
CA ILE A 91 -3.04 -13.37 7.57
C ILE A 91 -3.91 -13.64 6.35
N LEU A 92 -3.96 -14.88 5.87
CA LEU A 92 -4.83 -15.26 4.74
C LEU A 92 -6.31 -15.10 5.08
N LEU A 93 -6.72 -15.56 6.27
CA LEU A 93 -8.10 -15.41 6.74
C LEU A 93 -8.47 -13.92 6.93
N GLY A 94 -7.60 -13.16 7.59
CA GLY A 94 -7.78 -11.70 7.74
C GLY A 94 -7.82 -10.99 6.39
N GLY A 95 -6.96 -11.39 5.45
CA GLY A 95 -6.95 -10.89 4.07
C GLY A 95 -8.23 -11.18 3.31
N ALA A 96 -8.78 -12.38 3.46
CA ALA A 96 -10.08 -12.73 2.87
C ALA A 96 -11.21 -11.84 3.42
N LEU A 97 -11.19 -11.53 4.72
CA LEU A 97 -12.15 -10.61 5.34
C LEU A 97 -11.96 -9.17 4.84
N ILE A 98 -10.73 -8.70 4.65
CA ILE A 98 -10.43 -7.39 4.06
C ILE A 98 -11.00 -7.31 2.64
N CYS A 99 -10.73 -8.30 1.79
CA CYS A 99 -11.26 -8.36 0.44
C CYS A 99 -12.79 -8.39 0.42
N ALA A 100 -13.42 -9.17 1.32
CA ALA A 100 -14.87 -9.22 1.44
C ALA A 100 -15.46 -7.85 1.86
N GLY A 101 -14.86 -7.19 2.85
CA GLY A 101 -15.24 -5.84 3.25
C GLY A 101 -15.10 -4.82 2.12
N GLY A 102 -13.99 -4.87 1.38
CA GLY A 102 -13.76 -4.03 0.21
C GLY A 102 -14.80 -4.25 -0.90
N LEU A 103 -15.19 -5.51 -1.15
CA LEU A 103 -16.26 -5.83 -2.09
C LEU A 103 -17.61 -5.27 -1.64
N VAL A 104 -17.97 -5.42 -0.36
CA VAL A 104 -19.20 -4.85 0.19
C VAL A 104 -19.22 -3.33 0.02
N MET A 105 -18.13 -2.64 0.36
CA MET A 105 -18.01 -1.18 0.20
C MET A 105 -18.06 -0.72 -1.26
N THR A 106 -17.77 -1.60 -2.21
CA THR A 106 -17.78 -1.29 -3.65
C THR A 106 -19.13 -1.59 -4.30
N ILE A 107 -19.79 -2.67 -3.88
CA ILE A 107 -21.06 -3.15 -4.46
C ILE A 107 -22.25 -2.43 -3.83
N TRP A 108 -22.21 -2.17 -2.53
CA TRP A 108 -23.33 -1.60 -1.77
C TRP A 108 -23.35 -0.06 -1.77
N GLN A 109 -22.69 0.55 -2.77
CA GLN A 109 -22.69 2.00 -2.99
C GLN A 109 -24.00 2.50 -3.58
#